data_AF-A0A919T290-F1
#
_entry.id   AF-A0A919T290-F1
#
_cell.length_a   1.000
_cell.length_b   1.000
_cell.length_c   1.000
_cell.angle_alpha   90.00
_cell.angle_beta   90.00
_cell.angle_gamma   90.00
#
_symmetry.space_group_name_H-M   'P 1'
#
loop_
_entity.id
_entity.type
_entity.pdbx_description
1 polymer ?
#
loop_
_entity_poly.entity_id
_entity_poly.type
_entity_poly.pdbx_seq_one_letter_code
_entity_poly.pdbx_strand_id
1 'polypeptide(L)'
;MTPRWIEVLSDEVTPELDRVIYRVSRQPMHERVRHAKDLGELMVIAHAVVAAEAGVAVIVLIDDGPGSQIASAELMRLRRLRAQGYPVGAIALFSTLTVLKRAAGSPHIPDRNAMRDIYERLRTLDDGLPPLVKTDLLAPAHW
;
A
#
# COMPACT_ATOMS: atom_id res chain seq x y z
N MET A 1 -0.12 -6.14 -23.59
CA MET A 1 0.17 -4.69 -23.66
C MET A 1 -0.19 -4.09 -22.31
N THR A 2 0.75 -3.46 -21.63
CA THR A 2 0.48 -2.72 -20.40
C THR A 2 -0.28 -1.44 -20.75
N PRO A 3 -1.37 -1.10 -20.06
CA PRO A 3 -2.06 0.17 -20.25
C PRO A 3 -1.11 1.36 -20.03
N ARG A 4 -1.36 2.52 -20.67
CA ARG A 4 -0.51 3.72 -20.57
C ARG A 4 -0.36 4.28 -19.14
N TRP A 5 -1.23 3.86 -18.22
CA TRP A 5 -1.23 4.23 -16.80
C TRP A 5 -0.59 3.16 -15.90
N ILE A 6 0.03 2.13 -16.47
CA ILE A 6 0.77 1.10 -15.72
C ILE A 6 2.24 1.14 -16.13
N GLU A 7 3.08 1.43 -15.14
CA GLU A 7 4.53 1.26 -15.21
C GLU A 7 4.92 0.08 -14.32
N VAL A 8 5.80 -0.79 -14.82
CA VAL A 8 6.35 -1.91 -14.05
C VAL A 8 7.75 -1.50 -13.61
N LEU A 9 7.95 -1.38 -12.30
CA LEU A 9 9.24 -1.06 -11.71
C LEU A 9 10.14 -2.30 -11.71
N SER A 10 11.43 -2.10 -11.93
CA SER A 10 12.44 -3.16 -11.89
C SER A 10 12.86 -3.46 -10.45
N ASP A 11 12.93 -4.75 -10.10
CA ASP A 11 13.48 -5.22 -8.82
C ASP A 11 14.99 -5.54 -8.92
N GLU A 12 15.68 -5.01 -9.93
CA GLU A 12 17.14 -5.06 -9.98
C GLU A 12 17.75 -4.31 -8.79
N VAL A 13 18.87 -4.84 -8.29
CA VAL A 13 19.53 -4.27 -7.10
C VAL A 13 20.11 -2.89 -7.45
N THR A 14 19.58 -1.85 -6.82
CA THR A 14 20.14 -0.51 -6.82
C THR A 14 20.62 -0.12 -5.42
N PRO A 15 21.58 0.82 -5.28
CA PRO A 15 22.04 1.29 -3.97
C PRO A 15 20.91 1.82 -3.08
N GLU A 16 19.94 2.52 -3.68
CA GLU A 16 18.77 3.08 -3.00
C GLU A 16 17.87 1.97 -2.48
N LEU A 17 17.53 1.01 -3.35
CA LEU A 17 16.62 -0.08 -3.01
C LEU A 17 17.24 -1.02 -1.97
N ASP A 18 18.52 -1.36 -2.12
CA ASP A 18 19.28 -2.17 -1.14
C ASP A 18 19.33 -1.49 0.23
N ARG A 19 19.56 -0.17 0.28
CA ARG A 19 19.54 0.60 1.53
C ARG A 19 18.18 0.56 2.23
N VAL A 20 17.09 0.67 1.48
CA VAL A 20 15.74 0.57 2.05
C VAL A 20 15.47 -0.84 2.56
N ILE A 21 15.77 -1.86 1.75
CA ILE A 21 15.56 -3.26 2.11
C ILE A 21 16.37 -3.61 3.35
N TYR A 22 17.66 -3.29 3.38
CA TYR A 22 18.52 -3.54 4.55
C TYR A 22 17.99 -2.88 5.81
N ARG A 23 17.48 -1.64 5.70
CA ARG A 23 16.91 -0.93 6.86
C ARG A 23 15.68 -1.63 7.42
N VAL A 24 14.83 -2.17 6.54
CA VAL A 24 13.57 -2.82 6.90
C VAL A 24 13.78 -4.27 7.36
N SER A 25 14.58 -5.05 6.63
CA SER A 25 14.74 -6.49 6.81
C SER A 25 15.96 -6.88 7.64
N ARG A 26 16.91 -5.94 7.86
CA ARG A 26 18.26 -6.20 8.42
C ARG A 26 19.09 -7.18 7.59
N GLN A 27 18.71 -7.43 6.34
CA GLN A 27 19.40 -8.30 5.40
C GLN A 27 19.67 -7.54 4.09
N PRO A 28 20.84 -7.75 3.46
CA PRO A 28 21.08 -7.27 2.11
C PRO A 28 20.01 -7.77 1.12
N MET A 29 19.70 -6.98 0.10
CA MET A 29 18.68 -7.30 -0.89
C MET A 29 18.95 -8.65 -1.58
N HIS A 30 20.20 -8.93 -1.93
CA HIS A 30 20.59 -10.18 -2.58
C HIS A 30 20.37 -11.44 -1.72
N GLU A 31 20.35 -11.28 -0.39
CA GLU A 31 19.99 -12.35 0.55
C GLU A 31 18.47 -12.41 0.72
N ARG A 32 17.83 -11.26 0.86
CA ARG A 32 16.39 -11.15 1.12
C ARG A 32 15.53 -11.67 -0.04
N VAL A 33 15.95 -11.46 -1.29
CA VAL A 33 15.27 -11.96 -2.51
C VAL A 33 15.21 -13.49 -2.55
N ARG A 34 16.09 -14.18 -1.82
CA ARG A 34 16.08 -15.65 -1.72
C ARG A 34 14.94 -16.18 -0.84
N HIS A 35 14.27 -15.31 -0.08
CA HIS A 35 13.14 -15.65 0.77
C HIS A 35 11.85 -15.12 0.14
N ALA A 36 11.05 -16.01 -0.47
CA ALA A 36 9.83 -15.59 -1.19
C ALA A 36 8.75 -15.00 -0.28
N LYS A 37 8.71 -15.40 0.99
CA LYS A 37 7.71 -14.93 1.95
C LYS A 37 7.79 -13.40 2.10
N ASP A 38 6.65 -12.72 1.95
CA ASP A 38 6.47 -11.27 2.10
C ASP A 38 7.39 -10.41 1.20
N LEU A 39 8.02 -11.00 0.17
CA LEU A 39 8.96 -10.30 -0.71
C LEU A 39 8.25 -9.24 -1.56
N GLY A 40 7.08 -9.59 -2.12
CA GLY A 40 6.30 -8.65 -2.94
C GLY A 40 5.86 -7.41 -2.16
N GLU A 41 5.33 -7.59 -0.95
CA GLU A 41 4.96 -6.49 -0.05
C GLU A 41 6.18 -5.61 0.28
N LEU A 42 7.32 -6.25 0.58
CA LEU A 42 8.56 -5.54 0.86
C LEU A 42 9.03 -4.71 -0.33
N MET A 43 8.98 -5.25 -1.56
CA MET A 43 9.39 -4.52 -2.77
C MET A 43 8.47 -3.32 -3.02
N VAL A 44 7.16 -3.50 -2.91
CA VAL A 44 6.18 -2.40 -3.08
C VAL A 44 6.47 -1.26 -2.11
N ILE A 45 6.71 -1.57 -0.83
CA ILE A 45 7.04 -0.56 0.17
C ILE A 45 8.41 0.08 -0.14
N ALA A 46 9.40 -0.72 -0.51
CA ALA A 46 10.75 -0.24 -0.76
C ALA A 46 10.80 0.74 -1.94
N HIS A 47 10.16 0.42 -3.05
CA HIS A 47 10.02 1.33 -4.20
C HIS A 47 9.30 2.62 -3.84
N ALA A 48 8.21 2.54 -3.08
CA ALA A 48 7.48 3.73 -2.62
C ALA A 48 8.35 4.63 -1.74
N VAL A 49 9.18 4.04 -0.86
CA VAL A 49 10.12 4.77 -0.01
C VAL A 49 11.23 5.41 -0.82
N VAL A 50 11.82 4.71 -1.80
CA VAL A 50 12.84 5.29 -2.69
C VAL A 50 12.28 6.51 -3.42
N ALA A 51 11.10 6.39 -4.02
CA ALA A 51 10.45 7.52 -4.70
C ALA A 51 10.13 8.68 -3.74
N ALA A 52 9.66 8.39 -2.52
CA ALA A 52 9.39 9.41 -1.52
C ALA A 52 10.67 10.09 -1.00
N GLU A 53 11.78 9.37 -0.84
CA GLU A 53 13.07 9.96 -0.50
C GLU A 53 13.58 10.91 -1.60
N ALA A 54 13.21 10.64 -2.86
CA ALA A 54 13.48 11.53 -4.00
C ALA A 54 12.51 12.72 -4.12
N GLY A 55 11.60 12.92 -3.16
CA GLY A 55 10.68 14.07 -3.13
C GLY A 55 9.28 13.79 -3.70
N VAL A 56 8.99 12.57 -4.16
CA VAL A 56 7.72 12.24 -4.82
C VAL A 56 6.62 11.89 -3.80
N ALA A 57 5.38 12.29 -4.08
CA ALA A 57 4.21 11.83 -3.33
C ALA A 57 3.68 10.52 -3.93
N VAL A 58 3.63 9.46 -3.13
CA VAL A 58 3.27 8.10 -3.55
C VAL A 58 2.04 7.63 -2.78
N ILE A 59 1.07 7.07 -3.51
CA ILE A 59 -0.02 6.30 -2.89
C ILE A 59 0.33 4.82 -3.07
N VAL A 60 0.33 4.08 -1.97
CA VAL A 60 0.54 2.64 -1.97
C VAL A 60 -0.77 1.97 -1.61
N LEU A 61 -1.24 1.09 -2.49
CA LEU A 61 -2.38 0.22 -2.22
C LEU A 61 -1.84 -1.13 -1.74
N ILE A 62 -2.13 -1.49 -0.49
CA ILE A 62 -1.79 -2.79 0.10
C ILE A 62 -3.02 -3.37 0.80
N ASP A 63 -3.10 -4.69 0.82
CA ASP A 63 -4.13 -5.40 1.57
C ASP A 63 -3.84 -5.28 3.08
N ASP A 64 -4.88 -5.37 3.90
CA ASP A 64 -4.78 -5.14 5.35
C ASP A 64 -4.06 -6.34 6.03
N GLY A 65 -2.73 -6.28 6.13
CA GLY A 65 -1.90 -7.39 6.62
C GLY A 65 -0.57 -6.99 7.30
N PRO A 66 0.35 -7.96 7.54
CA PRO A 66 1.65 -7.73 8.19
C PRO A 66 2.50 -6.64 7.54
N GLY A 67 2.44 -6.48 6.22
CA GLY A 67 3.12 -5.41 5.47
C GLY A 67 2.76 -4.00 5.95
N SER A 68 1.59 -3.80 6.57
CA SER A 68 1.16 -2.51 7.11
C SER A 68 2.07 -1.98 8.22
N GLN A 69 2.69 -2.86 9.03
CA GLN A 69 3.56 -2.46 10.14
C GLN A 69 4.89 -1.91 9.62
N ILE A 70 5.49 -2.61 8.65
CA ILE A 70 6.71 -2.17 7.96
C ILE A 70 6.47 -0.83 7.26
N ALA A 71 5.36 -0.74 6.51
CA ALA A 71 4.99 0.47 5.80
C ALA A 71 4.78 1.65 6.77
N SER A 72 4.13 1.40 7.92
CA SER A 72 3.90 2.41 8.96
C SER A 72 5.19 2.94 9.56
N ALA A 73 6.19 2.09 9.82
CA ALA A 73 7.47 2.50 10.37
C ALA A 73 8.22 3.47 9.42
N GLU A 74 8.26 3.14 8.13
CA GLU A 74 8.88 4.00 7.10
C GLU A 74 8.08 5.30 6.89
N LEU A 75 6.75 5.23 6.93
CA LEU A 75 5.87 6.39 6.87
C LEU A 75 6.20 7.40 7.99
N MET A 76 6.34 6.90 9.22
CA MET A 76 6.68 7.73 10.37
C MET A 76 8.09 8.30 10.26
N ARG A 77 9.04 7.56 9.68
CA ARG A 77 10.40 8.06 9.41
C ARG A 77 10.38 9.21 8.39
N LEU A 78 9.69 9.04 7.26
CA LEU A 78 9.55 10.09 6.23
C LEU A 78 8.87 11.34 6.79
N ARG A 79 7.82 11.18 7.61
CA ARG A 79 7.17 12.30 8.31
C ARG A 79 8.14 13.07 9.22
N ARG A 80 8.98 12.36 9.98
CA ARG A 80 10.02 12.99 10.82
C ARG A 80 11.04 13.76 9.99
N LEU A 81 11.53 13.17 8.89
CA LEU A 81 12.47 13.86 7.98
C LEU A 81 11.85 15.13 7.40
N ARG A 82 10.60 15.06 6.94
CA ARG A 82 9.89 16.23 6.44
C ARG A 82 9.73 17.32 7.51
N ALA A 83 9.39 16.94 8.75
CA ALA A 83 9.27 17.88 9.87
C ALA A 83 10.62 18.55 10.24
N GLN A 84 11.74 17.90 9.93
CA GLN A 84 13.10 18.44 10.10
C GLN A 84 13.56 19.31 8.91
N GLY A 85 12.71 19.53 7.90
CA GLY A 85 13.03 20.37 6.74
C GLY A 85 13.76 19.65 5.61
N TYR A 86 13.90 18.31 5.67
CA TYR A 86 14.44 17.56 4.54
C TYR A 86 13.46 17.57 3.36
N PRO A 87 13.94 17.67 2.10
CA PRO A 87 13.12 17.74 0.90
C PRO A 87 12.59 16.36 0.47
N VAL A 88 11.99 15.62 1.40
CA VAL A 88 11.35 14.33 1.13
C VAL A 88 9.87 14.52 0.77
N GLY A 89 9.36 13.60 -0.03
CA GLY A 89 7.97 13.54 -0.45
C GLY A 89 7.07 12.96 0.63
N ALA A 90 6.08 12.18 0.21
CA ALA A 90 5.13 11.56 1.13
C ALA A 90 4.71 10.19 0.63
N ILE A 91 4.37 9.32 1.56
CA ILE A 91 3.65 8.08 1.27
C ILE A 91 2.25 8.23 1.87
N ALA A 92 1.25 7.69 1.20
CA ALA A 92 -0.07 7.47 1.77
C ALA A 92 -0.46 6.01 1.54
N LEU A 93 -0.85 5.33 2.62
CA LEU A 93 -1.28 3.93 2.56
C LEU A 93 -2.79 3.88 2.37
N PHE A 94 -3.20 3.16 1.35
CA PHE A 94 -4.58 2.90 1.01
C PHE A 94 -4.81 1.40 1.13
N SER A 95 -5.94 1.02 1.69
CA SER A 95 -6.38 -0.38 1.73
C SER A 95 -7.60 -0.59 0.84
N THR A 96 -7.98 -1.85 0.65
CA THR A 96 -9.24 -2.24 0.01
C THR A 96 -10.43 -1.48 0.62
N LEU A 97 -10.49 -1.36 1.95
CA LEU A 97 -11.53 -0.57 2.64
C LEU A 97 -11.50 0.90 2.24
N THR A 98 -10.31 1.50 2.10
CA THR A 98 -10.16 2.90 1.70
C THR A 98 -10.72 3.15 0.30
N VAL A 99 -10.42 2.22 -0.64
CA VAL A 99 -10.92 2.28 -2.01
C VAL A 99 -12.44 2.13 -2.04
N LEU A 100 -12.98 1.14 -1.33
CA LEU A 100 -14.42 0.90 -1.28
C LEU A 100 -15.19 2.08 -0.69
N LYS A 101 -14.71 2.66 0.43
CA LYS A 101 -15.32 3.87 1.01
C LYS A 101 -15.38 5.02 0.01
N ARG A 102 -14.31 5.23 -0.74
CA ARG A 102 -14.24 6.32 -1.73
C ARG A 102 -15.13 6.06 -2.94
N ALA A 103 -15.39 4.80 -3.27
CA ALA A 103 -16.23 4.41 -4.40
C ALA A 103 -17.72 4.32 -4.04
N ALA A 104 -18.10 4.35 -2.76
CA ALA A 104 -19.49 4.38 -2.33
C ALA A 104 -20.22 5.62 -2.90
N GLY A 105 -21.43 5.41 -3.42
CA GLY A 105 -22.22 6.44 -4.11
C GLY A 105 -21.72 6.81 -5.51
N SER A 106 -20.61 6.21 -5.98
CA SER A 106 -20.10 6.43 -7.34
C SER A 106 -20.79 5.52 -8.36
N PRO A 107 -20.63 5.76 -9.67
CA PRO A 107 -21.11 4.84 -10.71
C PRO A 107 -20.57 3.40 -10.58
N HIS A 108 -19.46 3.19 -9.87
CA HIS A 108 -18.88 1.87 -9.66
C HIS A 108 -19.48 1.11 -8.47
N ILE A 109 -19.95 1.83 -7.44
CA ILE A 109 -20.66 1.27 -6.29
C ILE A 109 -21.83 2.20 -5.95
N PRO A 110 -22.94 2.11 -6.71
CA PRO A 110 -24.01 3.11 -6.64
C PRO A 110 -24.85 3.00 -5.38
N ASP A 111 -24.97 1.82 -4.80
CA ASP A 111 -25.78 1.58 -3.61
C ASP A 111 -25.19 0.54 -2.66
N ARG A 112 -25.80 0.44 -1.47
CA ARG A 112 -25.38 -0.47 -0.40
C ARG A 112 -25.49 -1.94 -0.78
N ASN A 113 -26.33 -2.32 -1.74
CA ASN A 113 -26.43 -3.70 -2.20
C ASN A 113 -25.22 -4.02 -3.09
N ALA A 114 -24.88 -3.14 -4.03
CA ALA A 114 -23.67 -3.26 -4.82
C ALA A 114 -22.40 -3.33 -3.94
N MET A 115 -22.33 -2.56 -2.85
CA MET A 115 -21.23 -2.67 -1.88
C MET A 115 -21.15 -4.05 -1.26
N ARG A 116 -22.27 -4.64 -0.84
CA ARG A 116 -22.29 -5.98 -0.23
C ARG A 116 -21.78 -7.03 -1.21
N ASP A 117 -22.30 -7.02 -2.43
CA ASP A 117 -21.95 -7.99 -3.47
C ASP A 117 -20.46 -7.92 -3.82
N ILE A 118 -19.93 -6.70 -3.98
CA ILE A 118 -18.50 -6.49 -4.25
C ILE A 118 -17.65 -6.92 -3.06
N TYR A 119 -18.04 -6.55 -1.83
CA TYR A 119 -17.30 -6.89 -0.62
C TYR A 119 -17.20 -8.40 -0.41
N GLU A 120 -18.30 -9.13 -0.60
CA GLU A 120 -18.33 -10.58 -0.46
C GLU A 120 -17.40 -11.25 -1.47
N ARG A 121 -17.41 -10.80 -2.72
CA ARG A 121 -16.48 -11.29 -3.75
C ARG A 121 -15.02 -11.01 -3.38
N LEU A 122 -14.69 -9.80 -2.93
CA LEU A 122 -13.33 -9.45 -2.53
C LEU A 122 -12.85 -10.27 -1.33
N ARG A 123 -13.73 -10.52 -0.35
CA ARG A 123 -13.41 -11.36 0.82
C ARG A 123 -13.05 -12.80 0.47
N THR A 124 -13.47 -13.32 -0.69
CA THR A 124 -13.02 -14.66 -1.14
C THR A 124 -11.56 -14.68 -1.61
N LEU A 125 -10.98 -13.51 -1.88
CA LEU A 125 -9.63 -13.34 -2.41
C LEU A 125 -8.67 -12.70 -1.39
N ASP A 126 -9.20 -11.93 -0.44
CA ASP A 126 -8.46 -11.17 0.57
C ASP A 126 -8.88 -11.63 1.98
N ASP A 127 -7.98 -12.34 2.67
CA ASP A 127 -8.17 -12.84 4.03
C ASP A 127 -7.97 -11.77 5.11
N GLY A 128 -7.43 -10.60 4.74
CA GLY A 128 -7.26 -9.42 5.58
C GLY A 128 -8.57 -8.65 5.81
N LEU A 129 -9.61 -8.88 5.00
CA LEU A 129 -10.87 -8.14 5.13
C LEU A 129 -11.71 -8.54 6.36
N PRO A 130 -11.99 -7.61 7.29
CA PRO A 130 -12.84 -7.89 8.45
C PRO A 130 -14.27 -8.21 8.02
N PRO A 131 -15.10 -8.88 8.84
CA PRO A 131 -16.54 -9.02 8.56
C PRO A 131 -17.17 -7.67 8.19
N LEU A 132 -18.01 -7.61 7.15
CA LEU A 132 -18.60 -6.34 6.67
C LEU A 132 -19.30 -5.58 7.79
N VAL A 133 -19.96 -6.29 8.70
CA VAL A 133 -20.63 -5.76 9.90
C VAL A 133 -19.69 -5.06 10.89
N LYS A 134 -18.38 -5.33 10.84
CA LYS A 134 -17.36 -4.66 11.65
C LYS A 134 -16.76 -3.43 10.94
N THR A 135 -17.24 -3.10 9.75
CA THR A 135 -16.85 -1.92 9.00
C THR A 135 -17.95 -0.87 9.04
N ASP A 136 -17.59 0.36 8.72
CA ASP A 136 -18.49 1.49 8.52
C ASP A 136 -18.94 1.64 7.06
N LEU A 137 -18.62 0.71 6.14
CA LEU A 137 -18.88 0.86 4.69
C LEU A 137 -20.36 1.10 4.33
N LEU A 138 -21.29 0.60 5.15
CA LEU A 138 -22.73 0.77 4.94
C LEU A 138 -23.32 1.96 5.72
N ALA A 139 -22.50 2.70 6.46
CA ALA A 139 -22.94 3.84 7.25
C ALA A 139 -23.44 4.97 6.33
N PRO A 140 -24.50 5.71 6.70
CA PRO A 140 -25.07 6.78 5.87
C PRO A 140 -24.08 7.85 5.42
N ALA A 141 -22.97 8.07 6.15
CA ALA A 141 -21.99 9.09 5.82
C ALA A 141 -21.22 8.86 4.50
N HIS A 142 -21.28 7.66 3.91
CA HIS A 142 -20.55 7.29 2.68
C HIS A 142 -21.45 7.24 1.42
N TRP A 143 -22.75 7.52 1.54
CA TRP A 143 -23.76 7.33 0.48
C TRP A 143 -24.56 8.62 0.25
#